data_AF-A0A285LUR1-F1
#
_entry.id   AF-A0A285LUR1-F1
#
_cell.length_a   1.000
_cell.length_b   1.000
_cell.length_c   1.000
_cell.angle_alpha   90.00
_cell.angle_beta   90.00
_cell.angle_gamma   90.00
#
_symmetry.space_group_name_H-M   'P 1'
#
loop_
_entity.id
_entity.type
_entity.pdbx_description
1 polymer ?
#
loop_
_entity_poly.entity_id
_entity_poly.type
_entity_poly.pdbx_seq_one_letter_code
_entity_poly.pdbx_strand_id
1 'polypeptide(L)'
;MRRRAVRVGTMRESYMRIGSVIVLIWLLIGVVAAAQRDYFDSGPVNCAGFGTIAVTVIAGPLNYMGVNPKIADCNVPEPSP
;
A
#
# COMPACT_ATOMS: atom_id res chain seq x y z
N MET A 1 7.48 0.10 49.43
CA MET A 1 7.73 -0.04 47.98
C MET A 1 6.42 -0.29 47.23
N ARG A 2 5.81 0.75 46.64
CA ARG A 2 4.64 0.58 45.76
C ARG A 2 5.15 0.24 44.35
N ARG A 3 5.02 -1.03 43.95
CA ARG A 3 5.31 -1.47 42.58
C ARG A 3 4.28 -0.82 41.64
N ARG A 4 4.63 0.27 40.96
CA ARG A 4 3.87 0.78 39.82
C ARG A 4 4.20 -0.10 38.61
N ALA A 5 3.45 -1.17 38.43
CA ALA A 5 3.32 -1.80 37.12
C ALA A 5 2.48 -0.85 36.25
N VAL A 6 3.13 0.15 35.65
CA VAL A 6 2.49 0.94 34.60
C VAL A 6 2.30 0.00 33.41
N ARG A 7 1.02 -0.27 33.15
CA ARG A 7 0.44 -1.17 32.17
C ARG A 7 1.14 -1.07 30.80
N VAL A 8 2.05 -2.00 30.51
CA VAL A 8 2.65 -2.20 29.17
C VAL A 8 1.57 -2.47 28.11
N GLY A 9 0.39 -2.98 28.52
CA GLY A 9 -0.75 -3.22 27.64
C GLY A 9 -1.34 -1.97 26.96
N THR A 10 -1.40 -0.83 27.65
CA THR A 10 -2.08 0.38 27.12
C THR A 10 -1.32 1.05 25.96
N MET A 11 0.01 1.00 25.93
CA MET A 11 0.78 1.61 24.83
C MET A 11 0.69 0.79 23.53
N ARG A 12 0.82 -0.54 23.65
CA ARG A 12 0.75 -1.45 22.51
C ARG A 12 -0.66 -1.45 21.90
N GLU A 13 -1.69 -1.36 22.74
CA GLU A 13 -3.09 -1.29 22.31
C GLU A 13 -3.43 0.02 21.58
N SER A 14 -3.00 1.19 22.09
CA SER A 14 -3.21 2.46 21.40
C SER A 14 -2.46 2.54 20.06
N TYR A 15 -1.23 2.03 19.99
CA TYR A 15 -0.46 1.98 18.75
C TYR A 15 -1.12 1.08 17.70
N MET A 16 -1.61 -0.10 18.09
CA MET A 16 -2.32 -1.02 17.19
C MET A 16 -3.62 -0.42 16.65
N ARG A 17 -4.36 0.36 17.48
CA ARG A 17 -5.58 1.07 17.06
C ARG A 17 -5.30 2.19 16.07
N ILE A 18 -4.22 2.95 16.25
CA ILE A 18 -3.84 4.03 15.33
C ILE A 18 -3.31 3.43 14.02
N GLY A 19 -2.47 2.39 14.10
CA GLY A 19 -1.94 1.70 12.93
C GLY A 19 -3.04 1.10 12.05
N SER A 20 -4.07 0.48 12.65
CA SER A 20 -5.18 -0.08 11.88
C SER A 20 -6.00 0.98 11.15
N VAL A 21 -6.24 2.14 11.78
CA VAL A 21 -6.93 3.27 11.15
C VAL A 21 -6.12 3.82 9.98
N ILE A 22 -4.81 3.96 10.13
CA ILE A 22 -3.93 4.41 9.05
C ILE A 22 -3.97 3.43 7.88
N VAL A 23 -3.86 2.13 8.13
CA VAL A 23 -3.94 1.09 7.09
C VAL A 23 -5.30 1.08 6.39
N LEU A 24 -6.39 1.29 7.14
CA LEU A 24 -7.74 1.40 6.55
C LEU A 24 -7.84 2.59 5.59
N ILE A 25 -7.39 3.76 6.01
CA ILE A 25 -7.40 4.96 5.15
C ILE A 25 -6.54 4.73 3.91
N TRP A 26 -5.37 4.13 4.08
CA TRP A 26 -4.46 3.77 3.00
C TRP A 26 -5.11 2.82 1.98
N LEU A 27 -5.81 1.77 2.45
CA LEU A 27 -6.53 0.84 1.58
C LEU A 27 -7.67 1.51 0.82
N LEU A 28 -8.43 2.40 1.49
CA LEU A 28 -9.52 3.14 0.84
C LEU A 28 -9.00 4.05 -0.28
N ILE A 29 -7.90 4.77 -0.05
CA ILE A 29 -7.25 5.59 -1.08
C ILE A 29 -6.82 4.71 -2.26
N GLY A 30 -6.23 3.55 -1.99
CA GLY A 30 -5.83 2.59 -3.01
C GLY A 30 -6.99 2.07 -3.87
N VAL A 31 -8.12 1.73 -3.25
CA VAL A 31 -9.34 1.29 -3.96
C VAL A 31 -9.89 2.41 -4.83
N VAL A 32 -9.94 3.64 -4.31
CA VAL A 32 -10.38 4.81 -5.08
C VAL A 32 -9.46 5.05 -6.27
N ALA A 33 -8.14 4.89 -6.13
CA ALA A 33 -7.19 5.02 -7.23
C ALA A 33 -7.41 3.95 -8.31
N ALA A 34 -7.68 2.71 -7.93
CA ALA A 34 -8.01 1.64 -8.87
C ALA A 34 -9.32 1.92 -9.63
N ALA A 35 -10.32 2.51 -8.96
CA ALA A 35 -11.57 2.93 -9.59
C ALA A 35 -11.35 4.09 -10.58
N GLN A 36 -10.55 5.09 -10.22
CA GLN A 36 -10.21 6.20 -11.12
C GLN A 36 -9.45 5.75 -12.37
N ARG A 37 -8.82 4.57 -12.33
CA ARG A 37 -8.11 3.95 -13.45
C ARG A 37 -8.98 2.98 -14.25
N ASP A 38 -10.27 2.89 -13.93
CA ASP A 38 -11.23 2.00 -14.60
C ASP A 38 -10.86 0.51 -14.48
N TYR A 39 -10.05 0.13 -13.48
CA TYR A 39 -9.58 -1.25 -13.37
C TYR A 39 -10.68 -2.24 -12.96
N PHE A 40 -11.79 -1.75 -12.40
CA PHE A 40 -12.91 -2.59 -11.98
C PHE A 40 -13.86 -2.96 -13.13
N ASP A 41 -13.83 -2.26 -14.27
CA ASP A 41 -14.72 -2.51 -15.43
C ASP A 41 -14.06 -3.41 -16.51
N SER A 42 -12.93 -4.04 -16.19
CA SER A 42 -12.12 -4.82 -17.12
C SER A 42 -12.50 -6.31 -17.21
N GLY A 43 -13.57 -6.64 -17.97
CA GLY A 43 -13.85 -8.02 -18.42
C GLY A 43 -13.79 -9.14 -17.33
N PRO A 44 -13.56 -10.41 -17.70
CA PRO A 44 -13.40 -11.49 -16.72
C PRO A 44 -12.18 -11.26 -15.83
N VAL A 45 -12.37 -11.37 -14.51
CA VAL A 45 -11.28 -11.24 -13.52
C VAL A 45 -10.22 -12.30 -13.82
N ASN A 46 -9.03 -11.83 -14.22
CA ASN A 46 -7.88 -12.68 -14.51
C ASN A 46 -6.69 -12.28 -13.61
N CYS A 47 -5.68 -13.15 -13.53
CA CYS A 47 -4.51 -12.92 -12.66
C CYS A 47 -3.81 -11.59 -12.92
N ALA A 48 -3.77 -11.14 -14.18
CA ALA A 48 -3.15 -9.88 -14.55
C ALA A 48 -3.96 -8.67 -14.03
N GLY A 49 -5.27 -8.66 -14.25
CA GLY A 49 -6.16 -7.60 -13.76
C GLY A 49 -6.18 -7.54 -12.23
N PHE A 50 -6.29 -8.70 -11.57
CA PHE A 50 -6.22 -8.78 -10.11
C PHE A 50 -4.87 -8.28 -9.58
N GLY A 51 -3.76 -8.69 -10.21
CA GLY A 51 -2.42 -8.23 -9.87
C GLY A 51 -2.28 -6.72 -9.99
N THR A 52 -2.78 -6.13 -11.08
CA THR A 52 -2.77 -4.68 -11.29
C THR A 52 -3.56 -3.93 -10.22
N ILE A 53 -4.76 -4.40 -9.87
CA ILE A 53 -5.56 -3.79 -8.80
C ILE A 53 -4.83 -3.89 -7.46
N ALA A 54 -4.33 -5.08 -7.10
CA ALA A 54 -3.63 -5.30 -5.84
C ALA A 54 -2.38 -4.42 -5.71
N VAL A 55 -1.56 -4.36 -6.76
CA VAL A 55 -0.37 -3.49 -6.81
C VAL A 55 -0.79 -2.03 -6.74
N THR A 56 -1.88 -1.61 -7.37
CA THR A 56 -2.35 -0.22 -7.32
C THR A 56 -2.80 0.18 -5.92
N VAL A 57 -3.54 -0.70 -5.24
CA VAL A 57 -4.00 -0.46 -3.87
C VAL A 57 -2.82 -0.31 -2.91
N ILE A 58 -1.73 -1.05 -3.15
CA ILE A 58 -0.55 -1.03 -2.31
C ILE A 58 0.41 0.11 -2.68
N ALA A 59 0.82 0.16 -3.93
CA ALA A 59 1.82 1.08 -4.43
C ALA A 59 1.29 2.51 -4.58
N GLY A 60 0.01 2.71 -4.87
CA GLY A 60 -0.58 4.04 -5.03
C GLY A 60 -0.37 4.92 -3.79
N PRO A 61 -0.88 4.52 -2.62
CA PRO A 61 -0.63 5.19 -1.35
C PRO A 61 0.87 5.30 -0.97
N LEU A 62 1.70 4.28 -1.26
CA LEU A 62 3.15 4.34 -1.01
C LEU A 62 3.88 5.35 -1.91
N ASN A 63 3.42 5.59 -3.13
CA ASN A 63 3.97 6.63 -4.01
C ASN A 63 3.72 8.04 -3.43
N TYR A 64 2.60 8.26 -2.72
CA TYR A 64 2.37 9.52 -1.98
C TYR A 64 3.27 9.67 -0.76
N MET A 65 3.85 8.58 -0.25
CA MET A 65 4.89 8.62 0.78
C MET A 65 6.29 8.91 0.21
N GLY A 66 6.40 9.21 -1.09
CA GLY A 66 7.66 9.62 -1.71
C GLY A 66 8.64 8.48 -1.98
N VAL A 67 8.15 7.23 -1.96
CA VAL A 67 8.96 6.06 -2.31
C VAL A 67 9.23 6.09 -3.81
N ASN A 68 10.46 6.46 -4.20
CA ASN A 68 10.89 6.51 -5.61
C ASN A 68 11.95 5.43 -5.87
N PRO A 69 11.55 4.19 -6.21
CA PRO A 69 12.50 3.12 -6.46
C PRO A 69 13.25 3.39 -7.77
N LYS A 70 14.51 3.82 -7.65
CA LYS A 70 15.42 3.92 -8.79
C LYS A 70 16.03 2.56 -9.06
N ILE A 71 15.88 2.07 -10.29
CA ILE A 71 16.64 0.92 -10.75
C ILE A 71 18.09 1.38 -10.93
N ALA A 72 19.02 0.81 -10.16
CA ALA A 72 20.42 1.20 -10.22
C ALA A 72 21.07 0.83 -11.56
N ASP A 73 20.66 -0.31 -12.14
CA ASP A 73 21.16 -0.82 -13.42
C ASP A 73 19.99 -1.21 -14.33
N CYS A 74 19.55 -0.27 -15.16
CA CYS A 74 18.66 -0.56 -16.29
C CYS A 74 19.51 -0.76 -17.55
N ASN A 75 19.91 -2.01 -17.83
CA ASN A 75 20.44 -2.38 -19.14
C ASN A 75 19.27 -2.52 -20.13
N VAL A 76 18.81 -1.39 -20.65
CA VAL A 76 17.84 -1.37 -21.75
C VAL A 76 18.62 -1.59 -23.04
N PRO A 77 18.35 -2.67 -23.81
CA PRO A 77 18.99 -2.87 -25.09
C PRO A 77 18.64 -1.72 -26.05
N GLU A 78 19.62 -1.28 -26.83
CA GLU A 78 19.43 -0.21 -27.80
C GLU A 78 18.35 -0.62 -28.83
N PRO A 79 17.39 0.26 -29.16
CA PRO A 79 16.33 -0.10 -30.09
C PRO A 79 16.93 -0.48 -31.45
N SER A 80 16.54 -1.65 -31.94
CA SER A 80 16.90 -2.09 -33.29
C SER A 80 16.15 -1.26 -34.35
N PRO A 81 16.80 -0.92 -35.48
CA PRO A 81 16.24 -0.09 -36.55
C PRO A 81 15.02 -0.72 -37.26
#